data_AF-S0GI02-F1
#
_entry.id   AF-S0GI02-F1
#
_cell.length_a   1.000
_cell.length_b   1.000
_cell.length_c   1.000
_cell.angle_alpha   90.00
_cell.angle_beta   90.00
_cell.angle_gamma   90.00
#
_symmetry.space_group_name_H-M   'P 1'
#
loop_
_entity.id
_entity.type
_entity.pdbx_description
1 polymer ?
#
loop_
_entity_poly.entity_id
_entity_poly.type
_entity_poly.pdbx_seq_one_letter_code
_entity_poly.pdbx_strand_id
1 'polypeptide(L)'
;MDDKLLLFEFLDAEKYRISLSLGECQLDSKPLGRNEAGIVFKARMNGKDVALKFFLFNGDDSRKGKWLNKLKARYLEISLLETRNNIVQYADFDIVTVEGEEIPVLVMKLYKCSLEEYRSILSMDTFLKLFRFLTNTVQFLHSMGISHGAITPRNILVDDHNDFVLTDVSILENNDAGYSDITAIGEVLQWYAFGNISNDAGISKVFPALKLYDQIVERCLTQDNSRRFRSVDEILAFVEIQKERDPSELLKEFSLICRKNFPKELPEFVHCSDQAKIIKLFSEFVSRKDFFGGNLIYFTDVERNVFSPQICKNGYIKFDNSAQYKVLDIWIHSDSDMRNDYILVHHSNTLPEKVNGKDVYRWAVYEERTQITWEEAMNGFAESDGDIIALDRTKIEFYNRISREGYTFIALNHLHSLASPANAGTLRDYFFRFSFSYVNRYILEDMNNQMKQHISALGRK
;
A
#
# COMPACT_ATOMS: atom_id res chain seq x y z
N MET A 1 4.18 9.70 -48.20
CA MET A 1 4.08 11.18 -48.13
C MET A 1 4.05 11.56 -46.65
N ASP A 2 4.49 12.74 -46.22
CA ASP A 2 4.47 13.09 -44.79
C ASP A 2 3.01 13.35 -44.34
N ASP A 3 2.41 12.40 -43.61
CA ASP A 3 1.03 12.49 -43.06
C ASP A 3 0.79 13.84 -42.37
N LYS A 4 1.82 14.42 -41.76
CA LYS A 4 1.74 15.72 -41.09
C LYS A 4 1.47 16.87 -42.05
N LEU A 5 2.24 16.94 -43.14
CA LEU A 5 2.11 18.00 -44.14
C LEU A 5 0.74 17.90 -44.81
N LEU A 6 0.36 16.67 -45.20
CA LEU A 6 -0.94 16.34 -45.77
C LEU A 6 -2.09 16.82 -44.88
N LEU A 7 -2.03 16.52 -43.57
CA LEU A 7 -3.07 16.93 -42.64
C LEU A 7 -3.20 18.46 -42.56
N PHE A 8 -2.09 19.21 -42.50
CA PHE A 8 -2.17 20.67 -42.43
C PHE A 8 -2.69 21.31 -43.71
N GLU A 9 -2.25 20.83 -44.88
CA GLU A 9 -2.74 21.33 -46.18
C GLU A 9 -4.25 21.07 -46.32
N PHE A 10 -4.70 19.88 -45.92
CA PHE A 10 -6.12 19.54 -45.88
C PHE A 10 -6.90 20.42 -44.91
N LEU A 11 -6.45 20.57 -43.67
CA LEU A 11 -7.14 21.40 -42.67
C LEU A 11 -7.20 22.87 -43.10
N ASP A 12 -6.15 23.41 -43.72
CA ASP A 12 -6.16 24.79 -44.24
C ASP A 12 -7.15 24.94 -45.40
N ALA A 13 -7.19 23.98 -46.34
CA ALA A 13 -8.13 23.97 -47.46
C ALA A 13 -9.59 23.92 -46.98
N GLU A 14 -9.87 23.10 -45.96
CA GLU A 14 -11.20 22.96 -45.35
C GLU A 14 -11.51 24.04 -44.30
N LYS A 15 -10.63 25.05 -44.14
CA LYS A 15 -10.78 26.12 -43.13
C LYS A 15 -11.04 25.58 -41.73
N TYR A 16 -10.34 24.49 -41.39
CA TYR A 16 -10.41 23.78 -40.12
C TYR A 16 -11.80 23.23 -39.78
N ARG A 17 -12.61 22.92 -40.81
CA ARG A 17 -13.89 22.22 -40.66
C ARG A 17 -13.78 20.80 -41.18
N ILE A 18 -14.19 19.83 -40.39
CA ILE A 18 -14.19 18.42 -40.81
C ILE A 18 -15.48 17.74 -40.37
N SER A 19 -15.94 16.78 -41.17
CA SER A 19 -17.07 15.91 -40.85
C SER A 19 -16.56 14.63 -40.21
N LEU A 20 -17.01 14.34 -38.99
CA LEU A 20 -16.79 13.07 -38.29
C LEU A 20 -18.13 12.33 -38.09
N SER A 21 -18.07 11.07 -37.67
CA SER A 21 -19.21 10.18 -37.44
C SER A 21 -20.23 10.78 -36.45
N LEU A 22 -19.73 11.49 -35.43
CA LEU A 22 -20.54 12.18 -34.43
C LEU A 22 -21.06 13.55 -34.88
N GLY A 23 -20.59 14.08 -36.01
CA GLY A 23 -21.03 15.34 -36.60
C GLY A 23 -19.91 16.26 -37.07
N GLU A 24 -20.31 17.46 -37.50
CA GLU A 24 -19.39 18.51 -37.96
C GLU A 24 -18.55 19.07 -36.79
N CYS A 25 -17.24 19.19 -37.03
CA CYS A 25 -16.27 19.73 -36.09
C CYS A 25 -15.63 21.00 -36.66
N GLN A 26 -15.60 22.08 -35.87
CA GLN A 26 -14.77 23.25 -36.13
C GLN A 26 -13.55 23.20 -35.22
N LEU A 27 -12.36 23.06 -35.79
CA LEU A 27 -11.08 23.05 -35.07
C LEU A 27 -10.55 24.48 -34.89
N ASP A 28 -9.84 24.69 -33.79
CA ASP A 28 -8.97 25.86 -33.63
C ASP A 28 -7.75 25.70 -34.53
N SER A 29 -7.29 26.80 -35.16
CA SER A 29 -6.16 26.75 -36.09
C SER A 29 -4.83 26.44 -35.40
N LYS A 30 -4.72 26.76 -34.10
CA LYS A 30 -3.55 26.44 -33.29
C LYS A 30 -3.77 25.10 -32.56
N PRO A 31 -2.87 24.13 -32.71
CA PRO A 31 -2.93 22.88 -31.95
C PRO A 31 -2.66 23.12 -30.47
N LEU A 32 -3.24 22.26 -29.64
CA LEU A 32 -2.96 22.17 -28.20
C LEU A 32 -1.61 21.48 -27.94
N GLY A 33 -1.26 20.48 -28.75
CA GLY A 33 -0.03 19.72 -28.57
C GLY A 33 0.41 19.03 -29.86
N ARG A 34 1.71 18.78 -29.98
CA ARG A 34 2.34 18.08 -31.12
C ARG A 34 3.45 17.16 -30.60
N ASN A 35 3.48 15.92 -31.09
CA ASN A 35 4.62 15.02 -30.98
C ASN A 35 4.85 14.29 -32.31
N GLU A 36 5.81 13.36 -32.37
CA GLU A 36 6.14 12.64 -33.60
C GLU A 36 5.01 11.70 -34.08
N ALA A 37 4.13 11.29 -33.17
CA ALA A 37 3.10 10.29 -33.43
C ALA A 37 1.69 10.86 -33.54
N GLY A 38 1.51 12.16 -33.33
CA GLY A 38 0.21 12.79 -33.39
C GLY A 38 0.16 14.27 -33.04
N ILE A 39 -1.00 14.85 -33.35
CA ILE A 39 -1.31 16.27 -33.15
C ILE A 39 -2.69 16.38 -32.50
N VAL A 40 -2.79 17.25 -31.50
CA VAL A 40 -4.03 17.49 -30.77
C VAL A 40 -4.54 18.89 -31.06
N PHE A 41 -5.82 19.00 -31.42
CA PHE A 41 -6.52 20.27 -31.62
C PHE A 41 -7.67 20.39 -30.64
N LYS A 42 -7.96 21.63 -30.22
CA LYS A 42 -9.27 21.96 -29.65
C LYS A 42 -10.27 22.02 -30.80
N ALA A 43 -11.47 21.49 -30.58
CA ALA A 43 -12.55 21.58 -31.54
C ALA A 43 -13.90 21.81 -30.85
N ARG A 44 -14.86 22.33 -31.61
CA ARG A 44 -16.27 22.42 -31.21
C ARG A 44 -17.10 21.47 -32.07
N MET A 45 -17.77 20.53 -31.42
CA MET A 45 -18.62 19.50 -32.05
C MET A 45 -19.96 19.44 -31.31
N ASN A 46 -21.08 19.52 -32.04
CA ASN A 46 -22.44 19.54 -31.48
C ASN A 46 -22.61 20.52 -30.30
N GLY A 47 -22.00 21.70 -30.42
CA GLY A 47 -22.06 22.76 -29.40
C GLY A 47 -21.15 22.58 -28.19
N LYS A 48 -20.43 21.45 -28.06
CA LYS A 48 -19.50 21.15 -26.97
C LYS A 48 -18.04 21.30 -27.40
N ASP A 49 -17.19 21.74 -26.48
CA ASP A 49 -15.74 21.75 -26.66
C ASP A 49 -15.17 20.34 -26.42
N VAL A 50 -14.34 19.87 -27.36
CA VAL A 50 -13.68 18.57 -27.34
C VAL A 50 -12.21 18.73 -27.74
N ALA A 51 -11.41 17.70 -27.47
CA ALA A 51 -10.08 17.57 -28.04
C ALA A 51 -10.08 16.48 -29.13
N LEU A 52 -9.46 16.77 -30.27
CA LEU A 52 -9.27 15.85 -31.37
C LEU A 52 -7.80 15.50 -31.48
N LYS A 53 -7.45 14.23 -31.32
CA LYS A 53 -6.08 13.73 -31.50
C LYS A 53 -5.96 12.96 -32.80
N PHE A 54 -5.23 13.53 -33.75
CA PHE A 54 -4.88 12.90 -35.00
C PHE A 54 -3.61 12.07 -34.82
N PHE A 55 -3.64 10.82 -35.26
CA PHE A 55 -2.49 9.93 -35.25
C PHE A 55 -1.79 9.97 -36.60
N LEU A 56 -0.48 10.22 -36.58
CA LEU A 56 0.33 10.33 -37.79
C LEU A 56 1.20 9.10 -37.91
N PHE A 57 1.16 8.44 -39.06
CA PHE A 57 1.99 7.27 -39.31
C PHE A 57 3.35 7.71 -39.85
N ASN A 58 4.42 7.32 -39.16
CA ASN A 58 5.79 7.60 -39.58
C ASN A 58 6.56 6.29 -39.79
N GLY A 59 6.20 5.56 -40.84
CA GLY A 59 6.76 4.25 -41.14
C GLY A 59 6.60 3.86 -42.61
N ASP A 60 6.93 2.61 -42.92
CA ASP A 60 6.76 2.03 -44.26
C ASP A 60 5.28 1.70 -44.50
N ASP A 61 4.71 2.11 -45.65
CA ASP A 61 3.31 1.92 -46.02
C ASP A 61 2.84 0.47 -45.87
N SER A 62 3.73 -0.51 -46.10
CA SER A 62 3.44 -1.94 -45.89
C SER A 62 3.04 -2.29 -44.45
N ARG A 63 3.40 -1.43 -43.47
CA ARG A 63 3.09 -1.58 -42.04
C ARG A 63 1.92 -0.70 -41.58
N LYS A 64 1.42 0.23 -42.40
CA LYS A 64 0.37 1.20 -42.03
C LYS A 64 -0.93 0.52 -41.60
N GLY A 65 -1.39 -0.48 -42.37
CA GLY A 65 -2.60 -1.24 -42.02
C GLY A 65 -2.49 -2.01 -40.71
N LYS A 66 -1.31 -2.60 -40.41
CA LYS A 66 -1.06 -3.30 -39.14
C LYS A 66 -1.05 -2.32 -37.96
N TRP A 67 -0.46 -1.14 -38.15
CA TRP A 67 -0.45 -0.08 -37.15
C TRP A 67 -1.87 0.43 -36.85
N LEU A 68 -2.67 0.69 -37.89
CA LEU A 68 -4.05 1.12 -37.75
C LEU A 68 -4.91 0.10 -36.98
N ASN A 69 -4.75 -1.20 -37.28
CA ASN A 69 -5.47 -2.25 -36.57
C ASN A 69 -5.07 -2.32 -35.08
N LYS A 70 -3.82 -2.06 -34.73
CA LYS A 70 -3.38 -1.94 -33.33
C LYS A 70 -4.08 -0.78 -32.63
N LEU A 71 -4.16 0.40 -33.26
CA LEU A 71 -4.87 1.56 -32.70
C LEU A 71 -6.33 1.25 -32.41
N LYS A 72 -7.04 0.65 -33.37
CA LYS A 72 -8.45 0.25 -33.22
C LYS A 72 -8.65 -0.73 -32.07
N ALA A 73 -7.79 -1.75 -31.98
CA ALA A 73 -7.86 -2.74 -30.91
C ALA A 73 -7.66 -2.10 -29.52
N ARG A 74 -6.72 -1.17 -29.39
CA ARG A 74 -6.45 -0.45 -28.13
C ARG A 74 -7.58 0.49 -27.74
N TYR A 75 -8.12 1.24 -28.71
CA TYR A 75 -9.31 2.05 -28.47
C TYR A 75 -10.45 1.20 -27.91
N LEU A 76 -10.71 0.03 -28.50
CA LEU A 76 -11.76 -0.88 -28.04
C LEU A 76 -11.47 -1.40 -26.62
N GLU A 77 -10.26 -1.87 -26.34
CA GLU A 77 -9.85 -2.38 -25.02
C GLU A 77 -10.07 -1.33 -23.92
N ILE A 78 -9.59 -0.10 -24.12
CA ILE A 78 -9.78 1.00 -23.16
C ILE A 78 -11.27 1.40 -23.07
N SER A 79 -11.98 1.36 -24.20
CA SER A 79 -13.42 1.67 -24.27
C SER A 79 -14.32 0.59 -23.68
N LEU A 80 -13.78 -0.54 -23.23
CA LEU A 80 -14.52 -1.60 -22.53
C LEU A 80 -14.23 -1.64 -21.02
N LEU A 81 -13.28 -0.86 -20.52
CA LEU A 81 -13.01 -0.78 -19.07
C LEU A 81 -14.23 -0.22 -18.32
N GLU A 82 -14.67 -0.91 -17.26
CA GLU A 82 -15.86 -0.57 -16.46
C GLU A 82 -15.68 0.74 -15.68
N THR A 83 -14.46 1.04 -15.23
CA THR A 83 -14.12 2.26 -14.47
C THR A 83 -13.01 3.04 -15.15
N ARG A 84 -13.22 4.34 -15.39
CA ARG A 84 -12.27 5.21 -16.11
C ARG A 84 -12.03 6.55 -15.42
N ASN A 85 -12.16 6.61 -14.10
CA ASN A 85 -12.07 7.88 -13.38
C ASN A 85 -10.67 8.53 -13.48
N ASN A 86 -9.64 7.71 -13.71
CA ASN A 86 -8.25 8.14 -13.71
C ASN A 86 -7.58 8.10 -15.09
N ILE A 87 -8.31 7.71 -16.14
CA ILE A 87 -7.83 7.69 -17.52
C ILE A 87 -8.74 8.53 -18.40
N VAL A 88 -8.22 9.06 -19.49
CA VAL A 88 -9.01 9.87 -20.42
C VAL A 88 -10.18 9.07 -20.98
N GLN A 89 -11.35 9.71 -20.99
CA GLN A 89 -12.55 9.18 -21.62
C GLN A 89 -12.58 9.54 -23.10
N TYR A 90 -12.53 8.51 -23.94
CA TYR A 90 -12.72 8.63 -25.38
C TYR A 90 -14.21 8.59 -25.72
N ALA A 91 -14.66 9.56 -26.50
CA ALA A 91 -16.03 9.64 -26.99
C ALA A 91 -16.20 8.83 -28.28
N ASP A 92 -15.20 8.88 -29.18
CA ASP A 92 -15.25 8.20 -30.48
C ASP A 92 -13.85 7.98 -31.07
N PHE A 93 -13.75 7.03 -31.99
CA PHE A 93 -12.60 6.79 -32.85
C PHE A 93 -13.06 6.82 -34.30
N ASP A 94 -12.47 7.69 -35.10
CA ASP A 94 -12.86 7.92 -36.48
C ASP A 94 -11.64 7.94 -37.42
N ILE A 95 -11.88 8.03 -38.72
CA ILE A 95 -10.86 8.09 -39.77
C ILE A 95 -11.19 9.25 -40.71
N VAL A 96 -10.22 10.16 -40.87
CA VAL A 96 -10.27 11.21 -41.89
C VAL A 96 -9.49 10.73 -43.11
N THR A 97 -10.11 10.77 -44.29
CA THR A 97 -9.44 10.42 -45.55
C THR A 97 -8.92 11.69 -46.24
N VAL A 98 -7.60 11.79 -46.40
CA VAL A 98 -6.93 12.92 -47.06
C VAL A 98 -6.14 12.40 -48.25
N GLU A 99 -6.53 12.78 -49.47
CA GLU A 99 -5.88 12.34 -50.72
C GLU A 99 -5.72 10.81 -50.85
N GLY A 100 -6.65 10.04 -50.25
CA GLY A 100 -6.62 8.58 -50.23
C GLY A 100 -5.89 7.97 -49.03
N GLU A 101 -5.25 8.79 -48.19
CA GLU A 101 -4.60 8.36 -46.94
C GLU A 101 -5.59 8.39 -45.77
N GLU A 102 -5.60 7.31 -44.98
CA GLU A 102 -6.40 7.19 -43.77
C GLU A 102 -5.64 7.77 -42.56
N ILE A 103 -6.16 8.85 -41.97
CA ILE A 103 -5.63 9.51 -40.77
C ILE A 103 -6.58 9.25 -39.60
N PRO A 104 -6.21 8.42 -38.62
CA PRO A 104 -7.06 8.13 -37.47
C PRO A 104 -7.19 9.34 -36.55
N VAL A 105 -8.39 9.54 -36.01
CA VAL A 105 -8.67 10.61 -35.05
C VAL A 105 -9.42 10.07 -33.83
N LEU A 106 -8.94 10.41 -32.63
CA LEU A 106 -9.67 10.18 -31.39
C LEU A 106 -10.38 11.45 -30.95
N VAL A 107 -11.66 11.32 -30.63
CA VAL A 107 -12.47 12.35 -29.97
C VAL A 107 -12.43 12.11 -28.48
N MET A 108 -12.01 13.10 -27.70
CA MET A 108 -11.92 12.99 -26.24
C MET A 108 -12.38 14.26 -25.52
N LYS A 109 -12.66 14.12 -24.22
CA LYS A 109 -12.93 15.27 -23.34
C LYS A 109 -11.77 16.28 -23.44
N LEU A 110 -12.09 17.58 -23.55
CA LEU A 110 -11.11 18.64 -23.43
C LEU A 110 -10.73 18.85 -21.94
N TYR A 111 -9.44 18.87 -21.65
CA TYR A 111 -8.88 19.12 -20.33
C TYR A 111 -8.23 20.50 -20.28
N LYS A 112 -8.02 21.03 -19.06
CA LYS A 112 -7.51 22.38 -18.81
C LYS A 112 -6.09 22.57 -19.33
N CYS A 113 -5.19 21.64 -19.01
CA CYS A 113 -3.79 21.66 -19.44
C CYS A 113 -3.11 20.29 -19.18
N SER A 114 -1.85 20.15 -19.60
CA SER A 114 -1.00 19.02 -19.18
C SER A 114 -0.34 19.28 -17.82
N LEU A 115 0.17 18.24 -17.16
CA LEU A 115 0.98 18.38 -15.94
C LEU A 115 2.26 19.19 -16.21
N GLU A 116 2.81 19.10 -17.43
CA GLU A 116 3.95 19.92 -17.88
C GLU A 116 3.68 21.42 -17.69
N GLU A 117 2.50 21.88 -18.12
CA GLU A 117 2.05 23.27 -18.00
C GLU A 117 1.58 23.62 -16.58
N TYR A 118 0.95 22.65 -15.89
CA TYR A 118 0.42 22.83 -14.55
C TYR A 118 1.50 23.00 -13.47
N ARG A 119 2.71 22.48 -13.70
CA ARG A 119 3.85 22.54 -12.74
C ARG A 119 4.25 23.95 -12.33
N SER A 120 3.81 24.99 -13.04
CA SER A 120 4.01 26.40 -12.65
C SER A 120 3.66 26.69 -11.17
N ILE A 121 2.77 25.90 -10.55
CA ILE A 121 2.47 25.92 -9.12
C ILE A 121 3.07 24.67 -8.46
N LEU A 122 4.25 24.83 -7.85
CA LEU A 122 4.93 23.77 -7.12
C LEU A 122 4.41 23.68 -5.69
N SER A 123 3.79 22.58 -5.30
CA SER A 123 3.33 22.36 -3.92
C SER A 123 3.49 20.92 -3.45
N MET A 124 3.65 20.75 -2.14
CA MET A 124 3.74 19.43 -1.51
C MET A 124 2.43 18.66 -1.63
N ASP A 125 1.29 19.32 -1.48
CA ASP A 125 -0.03 18.68 -1.60
C ASP A 125 -0.26 18.16 -3.02
N THR A 126 0.11 18.93 -4.03
CA THR A 126 0.07 18.51 -5.43
C THR A 126 1.01 17.32 -5.68
N PHE A 127 2.22 17.32 -5.11
CA PHE A 127 3.13 16.17 -5.20
C PHE A 127 2.50 14.90 -4.61
N LEU A 128 1.92 14.98 -3.42
CA LEU A 128 1.26 13.84 -2.77
C LEU A 128 0.03 13.37 -3.55
N LYS A 129 -0.74 14.31 -4.11
CA LYS A 129 -1.87 14.01 -5.00
C LYS A 129 -1.41 13.30 -6.27
N LEU A 130 -0.33 13.77 -6.87
CA LEU A 130 0.27 13.17 -8.06
C LEU A 130 0.79 11.75 -7.79
N PHE A 131 1.47 11.55 -6.66
CA PHE A 131 1.91 10.22 -6.23
C PHE A 131 0.73 9.25 -6.11
N ARG A 132 -0.34 9.63 -5.38
CA ARG A 132 -1.53 8.78 -5.22
C ARG A 132 -2.22 8.50 -6.55
N PHE A 133 -2.32 9.51 -7.41
CA PHE A 133 -2.87 9.36 -8.75
C PHE A 133 -2.08 8.34 -9.57
N LEU A 134 -0.75 8.49 -9.63
CA LEU A 134 0.13 7.59 -10.38
C LEU A 134 0.03 6.15 -9.88
N THR A 135 0.16 5.92 -8.57
CA THR A 135 0.09 4.57 -8.01
C THR A 135 -1.27 3.94 -8.22
N ASN A 136 -2.36 4.64 -7.90
CA ASN A 136 -3.72 4.08 -8.08
C ASN A 136 -4.01 3.76 -9.56
N THR A 137 -3.59 4.63 -10.49
CA THR A 137 -3.88 4.45 -11.92
C THR A 137 -3.05 3.32 -12.51
N VAL A 138 -1.76 3.25 -12.20
CA VAL A 138 -0.89 2.19 -12.71
C VAL A 138 -1.26 0.84 -12.09
N GLN A 139 -1.57 0.78 -10.80
CA GLN A 139 -2.08 -0.44 -10.16
C GLN A 139 -3.35 -0.94 -10.83
N PHE A 140 -4.31 -0.04 -11.11
CA PHE A 140 -5.53 -0.38 -11.83
C PHE A 140 -5.24 -0.97 -13.21
N LEU A 141 -4.43 -0.28 -14.03
CA LEU A 141 -4.08 -0.77 -15.37
C LEU A 141 -3.37 -2.13 -15.32
N HIS A 142 -2.40 -2.30 -14.42
CA HIS A 142 -1.68 -3.56 -14.24
C HIS A 142 -2.60 -4.69 -13.78
N SER A 143 -3.59 -4.41 -12.94
CA SER A 143 -4.60 -5.39 -12.51
C SER A 143 -5.49 -5.88 -13.66
N MET A 144 -5.63 -5.08 -14.72
CA MET A 144 -6.34 -5.43 -15.96
C MET A 144 -5.39 -6.06 -17.01
N GLY A 145 -4.12 -6.28 -16.68
CA GLY A 145 -3.12 -6.80 -17.60
C GLY A 145 -2.60 -5.77 -18.62
N ILE A 146 -2.86 -4.48 -18.39
CA ILE A 146 -2.49 -3.38 -19.29
C ILE A 146 -1.28 -2.64 -18.72
N SER A 147 -0.16 -2.62 -19.46
CA SER A 147 0.96 -1.72 -19.16
C SER A 147 0.81 -0.43 -19.97
N HIS A 148 0.95 0.73 -19.34
CA HIS A 148 0.76 2.01 -20.02
C HIS A 148 1.85 2.29 -21.05
N GLY A 149 3.13 2.14 -20.68
CA GLY A 149 4.26 2.20 -21.60
C GLY A 149 4.70 3.61 -22.06
N ALA A 150 4.06 4.68 -21.59
CA ALA A 150 4.30 6.04 -22.08
C ALA A 150 3.93 7.12 -21.06
N ILE A 151 4.03 6.81 -19.77
CA ILE A 151 3.76 7.76 -18.69
C ILE A 151 4.84 8.84 -18.71
N THR A 152 4.40 10.09 -18.91
CA THR A 152 5.25 11.28 -18.90
C THR A 152 4.43 12.47 -18.39
N PRO A 153 5.04 13.60 -17.98
CA PRO A 153 4.29 14.79 -17.59
C PRO A 153 3.36 15.35 -18.69
N ARG A 154 3.65 15.08 -19.97
CA ARG A 154 2.78 15.48 -21.09
C ARG A 154 1.52 14.65 -21.20
N ASN A 155 1.60 13.40 -20.79
CA ASN A 155 0.50 12.43 -20.90
C ASN A 155 -0.36 12.37 -19.62
N ILE A 156 -0.08 13.24 -18.65
CA ILE A 156 -0.94 13.45 -17.48
C ILE A 156 -1.66 14.78 -17.70
N LEU A 157 -2.98 14.75 -17.85
CA LEU A 157 -3.80 15.94 -18.04
C LEU A 157 -4.44 16.37 -16.73
N VAL A 158 -4.76 17.65 -16.64
CA VAL A 158 -5.38 18.28 -15.48
C VAL A 158 -6.77 18.77 -15.88
N ASP A 159 -7.79 18.45 -15.09
CA ASP A 159 -9.14 18.94 -15.31
C ASP A 159 -9.43 20.26 -14.57
N ASP A 160 -10.67 20.74 -14.68
CA ASP A 160 -11.09 22.01 -14.07
C ASP A 160 -11.13 21.95 -12.53
N HIS A 161 -11.12 20.75 -11.93
CA HIS A 161 -11.04 20.52 -10.48
C HIS A 161 -9.60 20.35 -10.00
N ASN A 162 -8.62 20.52 -10.90
CA ASN A 162 -7.21 20.23 -10.69
C ASN A 162 -6.95 18.76 -10.32
N ASP A 163 -7.83 17.85 -10.75
CA ASP A 163 -7.61 16.41 -10.69
C ASP A 163 -6.82 15.93 -11.92
N PHE A 164 -6.13 14.81 -11.75
CA PHE A 164 -5.27 14.24 -12.78
C PHE A 164 -6.00 13.12 -13.51
N VAL A 165 -5.75 13.05 -14.83
CA VAL A 165 -6.15 11.91 -15.67
C VAL A 165 -4.99 11.51 -16.56
N LEU A 166 -4.90 10.22 -16.88
CA LEU A 166 -3.83 9.67 -17.70
C LEU A 166 -4.33 9.46 -19.13
N THR A 167 -3.62 10.00 -20.12
CA THR A 167 -3.92 9.84 -21.55
C THR A 167 -2.88 8.95 -22.22
N ASP A 168 -3.18 8.53 -23.45
CA ASP A 168 -2.22 7.82 -24.32
C ASP A 168 -1.81 6.45 -23.81
N VAL A 169 -2.72 5.80 -23.08
CA VAL A 169 -2.56 4.43 -22.60
C VAL A 169 -2.28 3.50 -23.78
N SER A 170 -1.04 3.04 -23.90
CA SER A 170 -0.58 1.97 -24.79
C SER A 170 -0.90 2.18 -26.28
N ILE A 171 -0.97 3.43 -26.75
CA ILE A 171 -1.20 3.75 -28.17
C ILE A 171 0.11 3.66 -28.99
N LEU A 172 1.26 3.89 -28.36
CA LEU A 172 2.58 3.75 -28.95
C LEU A 172 3.37 2.76 -28.09
N GLU A 173 3.77 1.63 -28.67
CA GLU A 173 4.63 0.66 -28.00
C GLU A 173 6.00 1.31 -27.78
N ASN A 174 6.34 1.57 -26.52
CA ASN A 174 7.72 1.89 -26.18
C ASN A 174 8.54 0.61 -26.27
N ASN A 175 9.45 0.58 -27.26
CA ASN A 175 10.32 -0.58 -27.52
C ASN A 175 11.58 -0.58 -26.65
N ASP A 176 11.71 0.37 -25.72
CA ASP A 176 12.79 0.37 -24.76
C ASP A 176 12.63 -0.77 -23.76
N ALA A 177 13.47 -1.80 -23.89
CA ALA A 177 13.51 -2.96 -23.01
C ALA A 177 13.78 -2.62 -21.53
N GLY A 178 14.27 -1.41 -21.23
CA GLY A 178 14.50 -0.90 -19.88
C GLY A 178 13.34 -0.09 -19.30
N TYR A 179 12.34 0.28 -20.10
CA TYR A 179 11.22 1.10 -19.66
C TYR A 179 10.16 0.28 -18.93
N SER A 180 9.76 0.75 -17.74
CA SER A 180 8.62 0.22 -17.01
C SER A 180 7.78 1.36 -16.46
N ASP A 181 6.49 1.13 -16.27
CA ASP A 181 5.61 2.13 -15.64
C ASP A 181 6.09 2.50 -14.23
N ILE A 182 6.80 1.58 -13.54
CA ILE A 182 7.43 1.84 -12.23
C ILE A 182 8.54 2.89 -12.36
N THR A 183 9.42 2.74 -13.35
CA THR A 183 10.46 3.74 -13.64
C THR A 183 9.83 5.10 -13.92
N ALA A 184 8.77 5.12 -14.73
CA ALA A 184 8.08 6.34 -15.12
C ALA A 184 7.40 7.06 -13.94
N ILE A 185 6.89 6.32 -12.94
CA ILE A 185 6.41 6.93 -11.67
C ILE A 185 7.54 7.72 -11.02
N GLY A 186 8.74 7.12 -10.89
CA GLY A 186 9.92 7.79 -10.33
C GLY A 186 10.31 9.03 -11.12
N GLU A 187 10.36 8.92 -12.45
CA GLU A 187 10.74 10.02 -13.36
C GLU A 187 9.77 11.20 -13.27
N VAL A 188 8.47 10.94 -13.27
CA VAL A 188 7.44 12.00 -13.17
C VAL A 188 7.50 12.70 -11.80
N LEU A 189 7.70 11.97 -10.71
CA LEU A 189 7.82 12.57 -9.37
C LEU A 189 9.09 13.42 -9.25
N GLN A 190 10.21 12.92 -9.77
CA GLN A 190 11.46 13.66 -9.81
C GLN A 190 11.33 14.92 -10.67
N TRP A 191 10.75 14.78 -11.86
CA TRP A 191 10.47 15.90 -12.75
C TRP A 191 9.54 16.93 -12.10
N TYR A 192 8.50 16.51 -11.37
CA TYR A 192 7.62 17.46 -10.70
C TYR A 192 8.40 18.25 -9.64
N ALA A 193 9.25 17.60 -8.84
CA ALA A 193 10.08 18.29 -7.84
C ALA A 193 11.11 19.25 -8.48
N PHE A 194 11.85 18.81 -9.50
CA PHE A 194 13.04 19.55 -9.98
C PHE A 194 12.91 20.21 -11.35
N GLY A 195 11.89 19.85 -12.12
CA GLY A 195 11.70 20.29 -13.51
C GLY A 195 12.53 19.51 -14.54
N ASN A 196 13.25 18.48 -14.10
CA ASN A 196 14.04 17.57 -14.95
C ASN A 196 14.14 16.17 -14.32
N ILE A 197 14.54 15.18 -15.11
CA ILE A 197 14.63 13.75 -14.75
C ILE A 197 16.06 13.27 -14.46
N SER A 198 17.03 14.18 -14.37
CA SER A 198 18.45 13.85 -14.29
C SER A 198 19.07 14.35 -12.99
N ASN A 199 18.29 14.40 -11.90
CA ASN A 199 18.72 15.00 -10.66
C ASN A 199 18.96 13.94 -9.58
N ASP A 200 20.20 13.84 -9.10
CA ASP A 200 20.56 12.90 -8.02
C ASP A 200 20.14 13.40 -6.62
N ALA A 201 19.47 14.55 -6.53
CA ALA A 201 18.93 15.06 -5.29
C ALA A 201 17.65 14.34 -4.85
N GLY A 202 17.55 14.04 -3.55
CA GLY A 202 16.29 13.60 -2.93
C GLY A 202 15.20 14.68 -3.00
N ILE A 203 13.96 14.24 -3.20
CA ILE A 203 12.72 15.04 -3.15
C ILE A 203 12.69 15.95 -1.90
N SER A 204 13.23 15.49 -0.78
CA SER A 204 13.32 16.24 0.47
C SER A 204 14.09 17.55 0.38
N LYS A 205 14.94 17.76 -0.64
CA LYS A 205 15.58 19.06 -0.89
C LYS A 205 14.57 20.14 -1.30
N VAL A 206 13.49 19.75 -1.98
CA VAL A 206 12.40 20.66 -2.40
C VAL A 206 11.29 20.66 -1.35
N PHE A 207 10.98 19.48 -0.80
CA PHE A 207 9.91 19.28 0.18
C PHE A 207 10.46 18.58 1.44
N PRO A 208 11.00 19.31 2.43
CA PRO A 208 11.70 18.72 3.58
C PRO A 208 10.90 17.65 4.36
N ALA A 209 9.58 17.76 4.40
CA ALA A 209 8.70 16.80 5.05
C ALA A 209 8.57 15.45 4.31
N LEU A 210 9.02 15.36 3.05
CA LEU A 210 8.85 14.18 2.19
C LEU A 210 10.08 13.28 2.14
N LYS A 211 10.82 13.13 3.24
CA LYS A 211 12.05 12.31 3.30
C LYS A 211 11.84 10.84 2.91
N LEU A 212 10.66 10.27 3.20
CA LEU A 212 10.27 8.94 2.73
C LEU A 212 10.33 8.81 1.20
N TYR A 213 9.92 9.86 0.49
CA TYR A 213 9.80 9.84 -0.96
C TYR A 213 11.16 9.86 -1.67
N ASP A 214 12.23 10.22 -0.98
CA ASP A 214 13.60 10.08 -1.50
C ASP A 214 13.88 8.61 -1.84
N GLN A 215 13.58 7.70 -0.90
CA GLN A 215 13.79 6.26 -1.09
C GLN A 215 12.83 5.68 -2.12
N ILE A 216 11.59 6.18 -2.18
CA ILE A 216 10.61 5.72 -3.18
C ILE A 216 11.11 6.04 -4.58
N VAL A 217 11.50 7.29 -4.83
CA VAL A 217 11.98 7.73 -6.14
C VAL A 217 13.30 7.04 -6.49
N GLU A 218 14.26 6.94 -5.56
CA GLU A 218 15.52 6.22 -5.77
C GLU A 218 15.27 4.77 -6.22
N ARG A 219 14.37 4.06 -5.53
CA ARG A 219 14.05 2.65 -5.85
C ARG A 219 13.21 2.50 -7.11
N CYS A 220 12.46 3.50 -7.55
CA CYS A 220 11.83 3.47 -8.87
C CYS A 220 12.89 3.60 -9.99
N LEU A 221 13.92 4.42 -9.78
CA LEU A 221 14.89 4.80 -10.82
C LEU A 221 16.16 3.94 -10.86
N THR A 222 16.50 3.22 -9.79
CA THR A 222 17.73 2.43 -9.70
C THR A 222 17.83 1.38 -10.80
N GLN A 223 19.03 1.17 -11.37
CA GLN A 223 19.28 0.11 -12.38
C GLN A 223 19.44 -1.29 -11.79
N ASP A 224 19.56 -1.40 -10.47
CA ASP A 224 19.66 -2.68 -9.77
C ASP A 224 18.27 -3.31 -9.62
N ASN A 225 17.98 -4.34 -10.43
CA ASN A 225 16.73 -5.10 -10.41
C ASN A 225 16.41 -5.75 -9.05
N SER A 226 17.40 -5.94 -8.17
CA SER A 226 17.16 -6.48 -6.82
C SER A 226 16.63 -5.42 -5.86
N ARG A 227 16.95 -4.13 -6.10
CA ARG A 227 16.53 -3.00 -5.29
C ARG A 227 15.30 -2.30 -5.86
N ARG A 228 15.13 -2.34 -7.18
CA ARG A 228 14.01 -1.72 -7.90
C ARG A 228 12.68 -2.36 -7.49
N PHE A 229 11.66 -1.54 -7.32
CA PHE A 229 10.30 -2.05 -7.11
C PHE A 229 9.82 -2.84 -8.33
N ARG A 230 9.18 -3.98 -8.12
CA ARG A 230 8.67 -4.84 -9.19
C ARG A 230 7.22 -4.56 -9.55
N SER A 231 6.46 -3.97 -8.63
CA SER A 231 5.06 -3.62 -8.81
C SER A 231 4.69 -2.40 -8.00
N VAL A 232 3.52 -1.82 -8.30
CA VAL A 232 2.96 -0.73 -7.49
C VAL A 232 2.60 -1.21 -6.09
N ASP A 233 2.20 -2.47 -5.92
CA ASP A 233 1.89 -3.04 -4.59
C ASP A 233 3.12 -3.01 -3.67
N GLU A 234 4.32 -3.26 -4.20
CA GLU A 234 5.54 -3.14 -3.40
C GLU A 234 5.82 -1.69 -2.97
N ILE A 235 5.52 -0.71 -3.83
CA ILE A 235 5.63 0.72 -3.46
C ILE A 235 4.66 1.05 -2.33
N LEU A 236 3.39 0.63 -2.46
CA LEU A 236 2.36 0.89 -1.46
C LEU A 236 2.66 0.19 -0.14
N ALA A 237 3.10 -1.06 -0.17
CA ALA A 237 3.53 -1.80 1.02
C ALA A 237 4.72 -1.11 1.70
N PHE A 238 5.71 -0.65 0.92
CA PHE A 238 6.85 0.10 1.45
C PHE A 238 6.42 1.40 2.15
N VAL A 239 5.51 2.17 1.55
CA VAL A 239 4.93 3.37 2.18
C VAL A 239 4.24 3.02 3.48
N GLU A 240 3.44 1.94 3.50
CA GLU A 240 2.66 1.57 4.67
C GLU A 240 3.55 1.11 5.84
N ILE A 241 4.63 0.37 5.55
CA ILE A 241 5.63 -0.04 6.54
C ILE A 241 6.34 1.18 7.17
N GLN A 242 6.57 2.25 6.40
CA GLN A 242 7.32 3.42 6.86
C GLN A 242 6.46 4.53 7.48
N LYS A 243 5.13 4.38 7.53
CA LYS A 243 4.28 5.29 8.31
C LYS A 243 4.53 5.06 9.81
N GLU A 244 5.39 5.88 10.43
CA GLU A 244 5.31 6.10 11.88
C GLU A 244 3.88 6.53 12.19
N ARG A 245 3.15 5.69 12.93
CA ARG A 245 1.76 5.95 13.29
C ARG A 245 1.72 7.04 14.35
N ASP A 246 0.78 7.97 14.21
CA ASP A 246 0.59 9.00 15.22
C ASP A 246 0.33 8.34 16.60
N PRO A 247 1.11 8.69 17.65
CA PRO A 247 0.92 8.12 18.97
C PRO A 247 -0.49 8.28 19.52
N SER A 248 -1.19 9.38 19.20
CA SER A 248 -2.57 9.58 19.68
C SER A 248 -3.54 8.63 18.98
N GLU A 249 -3.38 8.37 17.69
CA GLU A 249 -4.18 7.38 16.96
C GLU A 249 -3.97 5.96 17.49
N LEU A 250 -2.72 5.56 17.78
CA LEU A 250 -2.43 4.25 18.37
C LEU A 250 -3.13 4.07 19.72
N LEU A 251 -3.00 5.06 20.62
CA LEU A 251 -3.65 5.05 21.94
C LEU A 251 -5.17 4.96 21.83
N LYS A 252 -5.77 5.76 20.93
CA LYS A 252 -7.22 5.77 20.69
C LYS A 252 -7.71 4.44 20.16
N GLU A 253 -7.02 3.83 19.19
CA GLU A 253 -7.47 2.56 18.60
C GLU A 253 -7.36 1.41 19.62
N PHE A 254 -6.28 1.34 20.39
CA PHE A 254 -6.16 0.34 21.46
C PHE A 254 -7.29 0.48 22.49
N SER A 255 -7.53 1.70 22.96
CA SER A 255 -8.59 1.99 23.93
C SER A 255 -9.98 1.70 23.35
N LEU A 256 -10.20 2.02 22.07
CA LEU A 256 -11.44 1.75 21.34
C LEU A 256 -11.74 0.25 21.26
N ILE A 257 -10.75 -0.57 20.90
CA ILE A 257 -10.90 -2.04 20.85
C ILE A 257 -11.34 -2.58 22.22
N CYS A 258 -10.70 -2.11 23.30
CA CYS A 258 -11.05 -2.52 24.65
C CYS A 258 -12.48 -2.11 25.03
N ARG A 259 -12.82 -0.82 24.88
CA ARG A 259 -14.14 -0.26 25.23
C ARG A 259 -15.29 -0.83 24.40
N LYS A 260 -15.07 -1.08 23.10
CA LYS A 260 -16.08 -1.68 22.21
C LYS A 260 -16.45 -3.10 22.63
N ASN A 261 -15.48 -3.86 23.15
CA ASN A 261 -15.71 -5.24 23.60
C ASN A 261 -16.26 -5.33 25.02
N PHE A 262 -15.97 -4.33 25.86
CA PHE A 262 -16.43 -4.26 27.27
C PHE A 262 -17.05 -2.90 27.61
N PRO A 263 -18.17 -2.51 26.96
CA PRO A 263 -18.71 -1.16 27.05
C PRO A 263 -19.45 -0.86 28.37
N LYS A 264 -19.85 -1.88 29.15
CA LYS A 264 -20.55 -1.68 30.43
C LYS A 264 -19.57 -1.61 31.60
N GLU A 265 -18.40 -2.20 31.41
CA GLU A 265 -17.40 -2.45 32.44
C GLU A 265 -16.25 -1.42 32.41
N LEU A 266 -16.12 -0.66 31.32
CA LEU A 266 -15.12 0.42 31.15
C LEU A 266 -15.76 1.82 31.20
N PRO A 267 -15.11 2.85 31.77
CA PRO A 267 -13.69 2.95 32.13
C PRO A 267 -13.39 2.56 33.59
N GLU A 268 -13.09 1.27 33.83
CA GLU A 268 -12.59 0.73 35.09
C GLU A 268 -11.72 -0.52 34.80
N PHE A 269 -11.65 -1.46 35.75
CA PHE A 269 -11.03 -2.77 35.58
C PHE A 269 -12.05 -3.83 35.17
N VAL A 270 -11.74 -4.55 34.10
CA VAL A 270 -12.51 -5.71 33.65
C VAL A 270 -11.74 -6.98 33.98
N HIS A 271 -12.44 -7.99 34.50
CA HIS A 271 -11.97 -9.38 34.51
C HIS A 271 -12.92 -10.21 33.64
N CYS A 272 -12.37 -11.01 32.73
CA CYS A 272 -13.15 -11.81 31.80
C CYS A 272 -12.54 -13.21 31.63
N SER A 273 -13.32 -14.24 31.98
CA SER A 273 -13.01 -15.66 31.72
C SER A 273 -13.92 -16.28 30.63
N ASP A 274 -14.82 -15.50 30.03
CA ASP A 274 -15.66 -15.92 28.91
C ASP A 274 -14.82 -16.02 27.63
N GLN A 275 -14.58 -17.25 27.19
CA GLN A 275 -13.75 -17.57 26.03
C GLN A 275 -14.28 -16.97 24.73
N ALA A 276 -15.60 -16.85 24.54
CA ALA A 276 -16.17 -16.26 23.33
C ALA A 276 -15.89 -14.75 23.29
N LYS A 277 -15.98 -14.07 24.42
CA LYS A 277 -15.62 -12.64 24.53
C LYS A 277 -14.12 -12.42 24.34
N ILE A 278 -13.27 -13.28 24.91
CA ILE A 278 -11.81 -13.23 24.75
C ILE A 278 -11.44 -13.38 23.27
N ILE A 279 -11.96 -14.40 22.58
CA ILE A 279 -11.71 -14.62 21.15
C ILE A 279 -12.17 -13.43 20.31
N LYS A 280 -13.33 -12.85 20.64
CA LYS A 280 -13.82 -11.65 19.95
C LYS A 280 -12.88 -10.46 20.12
N LEU A 281 -12.38 -10.19 21.33
CA LEU A 281 -11.40 -9.14 21.57
C LEU A 281 -10.12 -9.34 20.74
N PHE A 282 -9.54 -10.55 20.80
CA PHE A 282 -8.33 -10.85 20.03
C PHE A 282 -8.57 -10.80 18.52
N SER A 283 -9.76 -11.14 18.03
CA SER A 283 -10.12 -11.02 16.59
C SER A 283 -10.04 -9.58 16.10
N GLU A 284 -10.44 -8.60 16.92
CA GLU A 284 -10.32 -7.18 16.58
C GLU A 284 -8.84 -6.77 16.49
N PHE A 285 -7.98 -7.25 17.40
CA PHE A 285 -6.53 -7.04 17.29
C PHE A 285 -5.91 -7.72 16.06
N VAL A 286 -6.36 -8.93 15.68
CA VAL A 286 -5.94 -9.59 14.43
C VAL A 286 -6.29 -8.71 13.23
N SER A 287 -7.50 -8.13 13.19
CA SER A 287 -7.94 -7.27 12.09
C SER A 287 -7.20 -5.93 12.01
N ARG A 288 -6.50 -5.54 13.08
CA ARG A 288 -5.76 -4.28 13.21
C ARG A 288 -4.25 -4.47 13.38
N LYS A 289 -3.72 -5.68 13.22
CA LYS A 289 -2.30 -5.96 13.47
C LYS A 289 -1.35 -5.11 12.62
N ASP A 290 -1.70 -4.84 11.36
CA ASP A 290 -0.90 -4.00 10.45
C ASP A 290 -1.04 -2.50 10.78
N PHE A 291 -2.15 -2.09 11.41
CA PHE A 291 -2.33 -0.73 11.90
C PHE A 291 -1.35 -0.45 13.04
N PHE A 292 -1.27 -1.34 14.02
CA PHE A 292 -0.36 -1.18 15.16
C PHE A 292 1.12 -1.46 14.80
N GLY A 293 1.37 -2.42 13.92
CA GLY A 293 2.72 -2.84 13.54
C GLY A 293 3.58 -3.19 14.76
N GLY A 294 4.85 -2.80 14.74
CA GLY A 294 5.78 -3.02 15.84
C GLY A 294 5.49 -2.26 17.14
N ASN A 295 4.45 -1.41 17.18
CA ASN A 295 4.12 -0.63 18.37
C ASN A 295 3.31 -1.43 19.39
N LEU A 296 2.60 -2.48 18.98
CA LEU A 296 1.87 -3.34 19.91
C LEU A 296 2.76 -4.50 20.33
N ILE A 297 2.94 -4.66 21.63
CA ILE A 297 3.86 -5.63 22.22
C ILE A 297 3.16 -6.50 23.24
N TYR A 298 3.70 -7.70 23.43
CA TYR A 298 3.43 -8.52 24.60
C TYR A 298 4.72 -8.77 25.37
N PHE A 299 4.63 -8.84 26.70
CA PHE A 299 5.83 -8.92 27.54
C PHE A 299 5.60 -9.52 28.93
N THR A 300 6.70 -10.03 29.48
CA THR A 300 6.89 -10.42 30.88
C THR A 300 7.88 -9.45 31.56
N ASP A 301 8.39 -9.79 32.74
CA ASP A 301 9.50 -9.06 33.38
C ASP A 301 10.86 -9.33 32.71
N VAL A 302 10.94 -10.34 31.83
CA VAL A 302 12.18 -10.76 31.16
C VAL A 302 12.12 -10.55 29.66
N GLU A 303 11.00 -10.88 29.03
CA GLU A 303 10.86 -10.93 27.57
C GLU A 303 9.90 -9.84 27.06
N ARG A 304 10.21 -9.28 25.89
CA ARG A 304 9.34 -8.32 25.19
C ARG A 304 9.39 -8.59 23.71
N ASN A 305 8.22 -8.84 23.13
CA ASN A 305 8.08 -9.20 21.73
C ASN A 305 6.96 -8.38 21.07
N VAL A 306 7.03 -8.24 19.74
CA VAL A 306 5.94 -7.65 18.97
C VAL A 306 4.74 -8.59 19.03
N PHE A 307 3.57 -8.03 19.30
CA PHE A 307 2.32 -8.76 19.35
C PHE A 307 1.62 -8.71 17.99
N SER A 308 1.63 -9.85 17.29
CA SER A 308 1.00 -10.04 15.99
C SER A 308 0.10 -11.27 16.08
N PRO A 309 -1.14 -11.10 16.58
CA PRO A 309 -1.96 -12.24 16.95
C PRO A 309 -2.50 -13.01 15.73
N GLN A 310 -2.73 -14.31 15.94
CA GLN A 310 -3.50 -15.16 15.03
C GLN A 310 -4.32 -16.17 15.85
N ILE A 311 -5.59 -16.31 15.51
CA ILE A 311 -6.49 -17.27 16.17
C ILE A 311 -6.34 -18.64 15.52
N CYS A 312 -6.05 -19.66 16.33
CA CYS A 312 -5.93 -21.03 15.87
C CYS A 312 -7.25 -21.79 16.07
N LYS A 313 -7.54 -22.75 15.18
CA LYS A 313 -8.78 -23.56 15.20
C LYS A 313 -8.95 -24.42 16.46
N ASN A 314 -7.86 -24.70 17.16
CA ASN A 314 -7.80 -25.58 18.34
C ASN A 314 -7.91 -24.83 19.68
N GLY A 315 -8.36 -23.57 19.67
CA GLY A 315 -8.52 -22.75 20.87
C GLY A 315 -7.22 -22.12 21.39
N TYR A 316 -6.12 -22.26 20.65
CA TYR A 316 -4.88 -21.52 20.90
C TYR A 316 -4.91 -20.16 20.20
N ILE A 317 -4.13 -19.23 20.73
CA ILE A 317 -3.87 -17.93 20.11
C ILE A 317 -2.36 -17.83 19.95
N LYS A 318 -1.89 -17.65 18.71
CA LYS A 318 -0.52 -17.24 18.45
C LYS A 318 -0.38 -15.77 18.81
N PHE A 319 0.60 -15.41 19.62
CA PHE A 319 0.89 -14.01 19.98
C PHE A 319 1.90 -13.36 19.03
N ASP A 320 2.68 -14.19 18.33
CA ASP A 320 3.58 -13.81 17.25
C ASP A 320 3.66 -14.96 16.21
N ASN A 321 4.68 -14.95 15.35
CA ASN A 321 4.87 -15.96 14.31
C ASN A 321 5.06 -17.40 14.83
N SER A 322 5.29 -17.61 16.13
CA SER A 322 5.54 -18.93 16.72
C SER A 322 4.82 -19.18 18.04
N ALA A 323 4.78 -18.22 18.96
CA ALA A 323 4.41 -18.42 20.36
C ALA A 323 2.90 -18.67 20.51
N GLN A 324 2.52 -19.88 20.93
CA GLN A 324 1.15 -20.33 21.11
C GLN A 324 0.74 -20.36 22.58
N TYR A 325 -0.30 -19.59 22.89
CA TYR A 325 -0.89 -19.47 24.21
C TYR A 325 -2.28 -20.10 24.23
N LYS A 326 -2.61 -20.74 25.36
CA LYS A 326 -3.97 -21.11 25.70
C LYS A 326 -4.45 -20.18 26.80
N VAL A 327 -5.25 -19.19 26.42
CA VAL A 327 -5.70 -18.11 27.33
C VAL A 327 -6.80 -18.62 28.25
N LEU A 328 -6.62 -18.48 29.55
CA LEU A 328 -7.59 -18.87 30.58
C LEU A 328 -8.58 -17.74 30.87
N ASP A 329 -8.05 -16.57 31.20
CA ASP A 329 -8.79 -15.34 31.44
C ASP A 329 -7.89 -14.12 31.19
N ILE A 330 -8.52 -12.94 31.22
CA ILE A 330 -7.86 -11.66 31.01
C ILE A 330 -8.33 -10.61 32.01
N TRP A 331 -7.45 -9.66 32.32
CA TRP A 331 -7.79 -8.39 32.94
C TRP A 331 -7.50 -7.25 31.98
N ILE A 332 -8.41 -6.28 31.90
CA ILE A 332 -8.26 -5.10 31.06
C ILE A 332 -8.37 -3.87 31.95
N HIS A 333 -7.42 -2.97 31.80
CA HIS A 333 -7.52 -1.63 32.35
C HIS A 333 -7.62 -0.64 31.19
N SER A 334 -8.59 0.26 31.25
CA SER A 334 -8.65 1.41 30.36
C SER A 334 -9.15 2.66 31.06
N ASP A 335 -8.43 3.77 30.91
CA ASP A 335 -8.82 5.06 31.52
C ASP A 335 -8.97 6.19 30.49
N SER A 336 -9.37 7.37 30.96
CA SER A 336 -9.56 8.53 30.08
C SER A 336 -8.25 9.06 29.48
N ASP A 337 -7.11 8.77 30.10
CA ASP A 337 -5.78 9.19 29.65
C ASP A 337 -5.24 8.25 28.56
N MET A 338 -5.74 7.01 28.48
CA MET A 338 -5.33 5.95 27.55
C MET A 338 -3.88 5.46 27.73
N ARG A 339 -3.00 6.31 28.26
CA ARG A 339 -1.59 5.97 28.55
C ARG A 339 -1.46 4.90 29.61
N ASN A 340 -2.47 4.61 30.42
CA ASN A 340 -2.42 3.51 31.39
C ASN A 340 -3.17 2.26 30.92
N ASP A 341 -3.57 2.19 29.65
CA ASP A 341 -4.33 1.05 29.14
C ASP A 341 -3.42 -0.18 29.00
N TYR A 342 -3.93 -1.37 29.30
CA TYR A 342 -3.24 -2.63 29.05
C TYR A 342 -4.20 -3.81 29.17
N ILE A 343 -3.76 -4.96 28.66
CA ILE A 343 -4.40 -6.26 28.88
C ILE A 343 -3.39 -7.15 29.60
N LEU A 344 -3.78 -7.73 30.73
CA LEU A 344 -3.07 -8.81 31.39
C LEU A 344 -3.72 -10.14 30.99
N VAL A 345 -2.94 -11.05 30.46
CA VAL A 345 -3.38 -12.37 30.01
C VAL A 345 -2.86 -13.41 30.99
N HIS A 346 -3.75 -14.25 31.52
CA HIS A 346 -3.39 -15.49 32.20
C HIS A 346 -3.52 -16.64 31.22
N HIS A 347 -2.46 -17.43 31.07
CA HIS A 347 -2.42 -18.55 30.13
C HIS A 347 -2.08 -19.84 30.86
N SER A 348 -2.62 -20.96 30.39
CA SER A 348 -2.44 -22.26 31.02
C SER A 348 -1.08 -22.89 30.70
N ASN A 349 -0.74 -23.92 31.47
CA ASN A 349 0.22 -24.93 31.02
C ASN A 349 -0.30 -25.56 29.71
N THR A 350 0.60 -25.89 28.79
CA THR A 350 0.25 -26.58 27.54
C THR A 350 0.95 -27.93 27.45
N LEU A 351 0.42 -28.84 26.64
CA LEU A 351 1.05 -30.12 26.35
C LEU A 351 1.97 -30.01 25.14
N PRO A 352 3.11 -30.75 25.13
CA PRO A 352 4.00 -30.79 23.97
C PRO A 352 3.27 -31.39 22.75
N GLU A 353 3.78 -31.10 21.57
CA GLU A 353 3.37 -31.73 20.32
C GLU A 353 4.28 -32.91 20.01
N LYS A 354 3.76 -33.94 19.34
CA LYS A 354 4.57 -35.10 18.97
C LYS A 354 5.10 -34.93 17.55
N VAL A 355 6.42 -34.75 17.41
CA VAL A 355 7.10 -34.59 16.12
C VAL A 355 8.20 -35.64 16.01
N ASN A 356 8.19 -36.43 14.94
CA ASN A 356 9.11 -37.56 14.74
C ASN A 356 9.17 -38.50 15.96
N GLY A 357 8.03 -38.73 16.60
CA GLY A 357 7.88 -39.58 17.79
C GLY A 357 8.35 -38.98 19.11
N LYS A 358 8.90 -37.76 19.12
CA LYS A 358 9.37 -37.06 20.32
C LYS A 358 8.41 -35.94 20.73
N ASP A 359 8.24 -35.79 22.04
CA ASP A 359 7.46 -34.68 22.60
C ASP A 359 8.29 -33.40 22.58
N VAL A 360 7.84 -32.39 21.83
CA VAL A 360 8.51 -31.10 21.66
C VAL A 360 7.54 -29.93 21.84
N TYR A 361 8.01 -28.83 22.42
CA TYR A 361 7.23 -27.60 22.51
C TYR A 361 7.47 -26.66 21.32
N ARG A 362 8.56 -26.87 20.59
CA ARG A 362 8.95 -26.09 19.42
C ARG A 362 9.02 -27.00 18.20
N TRP A 363 8.30 -26.64 17.16
CA TRP A 363 8.31 -27.36 15.90
C TRP A 363 7.91 -26.43 14.74
N ALA A 364 7.94 -26.95 13.53
CA ALA A 364 7.41 -26.26 12.36
C ALA A 364 6.55 -27.19 11.50
N VAL A 365 5.75 -26.60 10.64
CA VAL A 365 4.94 -27.29 9.63
C VAL A 365 5.33 -26.75 8.26
N TYR A 366 5.69 -27.64 7.35
CA TYR A 366 6.00 -27.34 5.94
C TYR A 366 4.81 -27.71 5.05
N GLU A 367 4.44 -26.81 4.13
CA GLU A 367 3.31 -27.00 3.19
C GLU A 367 2.00 -27.41 3.86
N GLU A 368 1.73 -26.85 5.05
CA GLU A 368 0.52 -27.07 5.85
C GLU A 368 0.31 -28.51 6.36
N ARG A 369 1.18 -29.46 6.01
CA ARG A 369 0.94 -30.90 6.23
C ARG A 369 2.11 -31.60 6.92
N THR A 370 3.34 -31.27 6.55
CA THR A 370 4.52 -32.01 7.01
C THR A 370 5.03 -31.40 8.30
N GLN A 371 4.87 -32.11 9.42
CA GLN A 371 5.50 -31.73 10.68
C GLN A 371 7.00 -31.99 10.60
N ILE A 372 7.79 -30.97 10.89
CA ILE A 372 9.25 -31.04 10.92
C ILE A 372 9.76 -30.47 12.24
N THR A 373 10.95 -30.87 12.64
CA THR A 373 11.61 -30.33 13.83
C THR A 373 11.98 -28.86 13.60
N TRP A 374 12.18 -28.13 14.70
CA TRP A 374 12.61 -26.75 14.64
C TRP A 374 13.98 -26.62 13.96
N GLU A 375 14.87 -27.58 14.21
CA GLU A 375 16.22 -27.66 13.66
C GLU A 375 16.22 -27.85 12.13
N GLU A 376 15.38 -28.75 11.60
CA GLU A 376 15.18 -28.94 10.16
C GLU A 376 14.68 -27.66 9.48
N ALA A 377 13.70 -27.00 10.10
CA ALA A 377 13.18 -25.74 9.59
C ALA A 377 14.25 -24.63 9.54
N MET A 378 15.16 -24.59 10.52
CA MET A 378 16.23 -23.60 10.59
C MET A 378 17.38 -23.87 9.62
N ASN A 379 17.73 -25.14 9.43
CA ASN A 379 18.86 -25.52 8.56
C ASN A 379 18.47 -25.57 7.07
N GLY A 380 17.17 -25.56 6.74
CA GLY A 380 16.64 -25.50 5.39
C GLY A 380 16.48 -26.87 4.71
N PHE A 381 16.62 -27.97 5.46
CA PHE A 381 16.47 -29.33 4.98
C PHE A 381 15.67 -30.16 6.00
N ALA A 382 14.77 -31.02 5.52
CA ALA A 382 14.03 -31.97 6.37
C ALA A 382 14.24 -33.40 5.89
N GLU A 383 14.23 -34.34 6.83
CA GLU A 383 14.18 -35.77 6.53
C GLU A 383 12.72 -36.22 6.50
N SER A 384 12.26 -36.75 5.36
CA SER A 384 10.90 -37.25 5.18
C SER A 384 10.96 -38.59 4.45
N ASP A 385 10.40 -39.64 5.05
CA ASP A 385 10.37 -41.00 4.49
C ASP A 385 11.75 -41.56 4.05
N GLY A 386 12.84 -41.09 4.68
CA GLY A 386 14.21 -41.49 4.38
C GLY A 386 14.92 -40.66 3.31
N ASP A 387 14.23 -39.69 2.70
CA ASP A 387 14.81 -38.72 1.77
C ASP A 387 15.06 -37.37 2.44
N ILE A 388 16.09 -36.65 1.99
CA ILE A 388 16.38 -35.28 2.43
C ILE A 388 15.80 -34.31 1.40
N ILE A 389 14.85 -33.49 1.84
CA ILE A 389 14.21 -32.46 1.00
C ILE A 389 14.73 -31.07 1.35
N ALA A 390 14.99 -30.24 0.33
CA ALA A 390 15.27 -28.82 0.53
C ALA A 390 13.96 -28.06 0.78
N LEU A 391 13.95 -27.20 1.79
CA LEU A 391 12.76 -26.48 2.23
C LEU A 391 12.72 -25.07 1.64
N ASP A 392 11.57 -24.69 1.10
CA ASP A 392 11.25 -23.28 0.82
C ASP A 392 10.83 -22.58 2.12
N ARG A 393 11.65 -21.63 2.59
CA ARG A 393 11.41 -20.87 3.83
C ARG A 393 10.07 -20.15 3.85
N THR A 394 9.52 -19.78 2.70
CA THR A 394 8.21 -19.09 2.61
C THR A 394 7.03 -20.00 2.91
N LYS A 395 7.23 -21.32 2.91
CA LYS A 395 6.21 -22.34 3.14
C LYS A 395 6.31 -22.99 4.53
N ILE A 396 7.14 -22.43 5.42
CA ILE A 396 7.35 -22.92 6.78
C ILE A 396 6.54 -22.08 7.76
N GLU A 397 5.74 -22.74 8.59
CA GLU A 397 5.05 -22.12 9.71
C GLU A 397 5.62 -22.62 11.04
N PHE A 398 6.00 -21.69 11.93
CA PHE A 398 6.61 -22.01 13.23
C PHE A 398 5.59 -22.11 14.35
N TYR A 399 5.90 -22.95 15.34
CA TYR A 399 5.07 -23.21 16.50
C TYR A 399 5.94 -23.37 17.75
N ASN A 400 5.57 -22.65 18.82
CA ASN A 400 6.22 -22.69 20.13
C ASN A 400 5.14 -22.66 21.22
N ARG A 401 4.74 -23.80 21.76
CA ARG A 401 3.76 -23.89 22.84
C ARG A 401 4.38 -23.48 24.18
N ILE A 402 3.70 -22.60 24.91
CA ILE A 402 4.20 -22.15 26.23
C ILE A 402 3.94 -23.22 27.29
N SER A 403 5.02 -23.80 27.82
CA SER A 403 4.97 -25.02 28.64
C SER A 403 4.48 -24.78 30.07
N ARG A 404 4.48 -23.53 30.55
CA ARG A 404 4.11 -23.17 31.91
C ARG A 404 2.97 -22.18 31.94
N GLU A 405 2.11 -22.33 32.93
CA GLU A 405 1.10 -21.35 33.30
C GLU A 405 1.78 -20.07 33.77
N GLY A 406 1.21 -18.93 33.40
CA GLY A 406 1.83 -17.65 33.68
C GLY A 406 0.98 -16.48 33.23
N TYR A 407 1.58 -15.31 33.38
CA TYR A 407 0.96 -14.04 33.04
C TYR A 407 1.78 -13.31 31.99
N THR A 408 1.11 -12.59 31.10
CA THR A 408 1.75 -11.78 30.05
C THR A 408 0.94 -10.52 29.85
N PHE A 409 1.60 -9.37 29.74
CA PHE A 409 0.93 -8.12 29.40
C PHE A 409 0.91 -7.90 27.89
N ILE A 410 -0.10 -7.20 27.41
CA ILE A 410 -0.20 -6.64 26.06
C ILE A 410 -0.44 -5.13 26.19
N ALA A 411 0.40 -4.33 25.56
CA ALA A 411 0.34 -2.86 25.61
C ALA A 411 1.05 -2.22 24.41
N LEU A 412 0.92 -0.90 24.26
CA LEU A 412 1.69 -0.13 23.28
C LEU A 412 3.08 0.21 23.81
N ASN A 413 4.10 -0.16 23.05
CA ASN A 413 5.50 0.04 23.38
C ASN A 413 5.83 1.53 23.51
N HIS A 414 6.46 1.93 24.62
CA HIS A 414 6.82 3.31 24.94
C HIS A 414 5.67 4.33 25.05
N LEU A 415 4.43 3.97 24.70
CA LEU A 415 3.26 4.84 24.80
C LEU A 415 2.43 4.57 26.05
N HIS A 416 2.30 3.29 26.43
CA HIS A 416 1.65 2.94 27.70
C HIS A 416 2.65 2.96 28.86
N SER A 417 2.19 3.46 29.99
CA SER A 417 2.90 3.59 31.26
C SER A 417 3.58 2.29 31.67
N LEU A 418 2.87 1.16 31.54
CA LEU A 418 3.37 -0.17 31.87
C LEU A 418 4.56 -0.59 30.99
N ALA A 419 4.60 -0.13 29.73
CA ALA A 419 5.68 -0.43 28.80
C ALA A 419 6.88 0.51 28.95
N SER A 420 6.81 1.53 29.82
CA SER A 420 7.89 2.49 30.07
C SER A 420 9.08 1.83 30.77
N PRO A 421 10.32 2.05 30.29
CA PRO A 421 11.53 1.58 30.96
C PRO A 421 11.64 2.05 32.43
N ALA A 422 11.06 3.21 32.75
CA ALA A 422 11.07 3.75 34.12
C ALA A 422 10.30 2.88 35.13
N ASN A 423 9.36 2.06 34.66
CA ASN A 423 8.49 1.22 35.49
C ASN A 423 8.96 -0.25 35.55
N ALA A 424 10.12 -0.60 34.96
CA ALA A 424 10.59 -1.97 34.88
C ALA A 424 10.81 -2.63 36.26
N GLY A 425 11.29 -1.86 37.26
CA GLY A 425 11.47 -2.35 38.63
C GLY A 425 10.14 -2.70 39.30
N THR A 426 9.14 -1.82 39.16
CA THR A 426 7.77 -2.06 39.63
C THR A 426 7.20 -3.31 38.97
N LEU A 427 7.28 -3.41 37.64
CA LEU A 427 6.75 -4.54 36.88
C LEU A 427 7.31 -5.89 37.36
N ARG A 428 8.62 -5.95 37.64
CA ARG A 428 9.27 -7.17 38.17
C ARG A 428 8.71 -7.57 39.54
N ASP A 429 8.45 -6.62 40.44
CA ASP A 429 7.83 -6.90 41.73
C ASP A 429 6.42 -7.50 41.56
N TYR A 430 5.63 -6.99 40.61
CA TYR A 430 4.30 -7.52 40.35
C TYR A 430 4.31 -8.91 39.74
N PHE A 431 5.18 -9.19 38.76
CA PHE A 431 5.35 -10.55 38.26
C PHE A 431 5.76 -11.53 39.35
N PHE A 432 6.66 -11.11 40.25
CA PHE A 432 7.00 -11.89 41.44
C PHE A 432 5.74 -12.14 42.30
N ARG A 433 4.94 -11.12 42.63
CA ARG A 433 3.69 -11.29 43.41
C ARG A 433 2.68 -12.21 42.72
N PHE A 434 2.51 -12.10 41.40
CA PHE A 434 1.60 -12.95 40.62
C PHE A 434 1.98 -14.43 40.66
N SER A 435 3.26 -14.74 40.87
CA SER A 435 3.72 -16.13 41.01
C SER A 435 3.32 -16.80 42.35
N PHE A 436 2.96 -16.01 43.37
CA PHE A 436 2.60 -16.52 44.71
C PHE A 436 1.15 -16.25 45.12
N SER A 437 0.43 -15.41 44.38
CA SER A 437 -0.92 -14.97 44.75
C SER A 437 -1.83 -14.85 43.54
N TYR A 438 -3.12 -15.11 43.75
CA TYR A 438 -4.13 -14.92 42.70
C TYR A 438 -4.30 -13.44 42.38
N VAL A 439 -4.24 -13.09 41.09
CA VAL A 439 -4.41 -11.72 40.61
C VAL A 439 -5.84 -11.26 40.87
N ASN A 440 -5.98 -10.11 41.51
CA ASN A 440 -7.28 -9.50 41.76
C ASN A 440 -7.21 -7.97 41.59
N ARG A 441 -8.38 -7.34 41.64
CA ARG A 441 -8.54 -5.90 41.43
C ARG A 441 -7.64 -5.06 42.36
N TYR A 442 -7.48 -5.42 43.63
CA TYR A 442 -6.65 -4.66 44.57
C TYR A 442 -5.17 -4.65 44.18
N ILE A 443 -4.62 -5.80 43.77
CA ILE A 443 -3.23 -5.89 43.32
C ILE A 443 -3.01 -5.04 42.06
N LEU A 444 -3.97 -5.07 41.13
CA LEU A 444 -3.88 -4.29 39.89
C LEU A 444 -4.03 -2.78 40.12
N GLU A 445 -4.87 -2.38 41.08
CA GLU A 445 -5.00 -0.98 41.50
C GLU A 445 -3.72 -0.44 42.17
N ASP A 446 -3.09 -1.22 43.06
CA ASP A 446 -1.78 -0.91 43.64
C ASP A 446 -0.73 -0.69 42.54
N MET A 447 -0.73 -1.60 41.55
CA MET A 447 0.19 -1.55 40.40
C MET A 447 0.04 -0.25 39.61
N ASN A 448 -1.21 0.09 39.26
CA ASN A 448 -1.50 1.29 38.48
C ASN A 448 -1.17 2.58 39.22
N ASN A 449 -1.42 2.63 40.53
CA ASN A 449 -1.10 3.78 41.35
C ASN A 449 0.41 4.03 41.40
N GLN A 450 1.22 2.98 41.57
CA GLN A 450 2.69 3.10 41.57
C GLN A 450 3.25 3.54 40.22
N MET A 451 2.73 2.98 39.11
CA MET A 451 3.17 3.38 37.77
C MET A 451 2.86 4.84 37.43
N LYS A 452 1.68 5.34 37.83
CA LYS A 452 1.29 6.75 37.65
C LYS A 452 2.25 7.69 38.40
N GLN A 453 2.65 7.33 39.62
CA GLN A 453 3.58 8.12 40.41
C GLN A 453 4.95 8.26 39.73
N HIS A 454 5.52 7.16 39.22
CA HIS A 454 6.81 7.19 38.53
C HIS A 454 6.82 8.06 37.28
N ILE A 455 5.74 8.06 36.49
CA ILE A 455 5.61 8.92 35.31
C ILE A 455 5.47 10.39 35.72
N SER A 456 4.66 10.67 36.75
CA SER A 456 4.51 12.04 37.25
C SER A 456 5.82 12.63 37.80
N ALA A 457 6.71 11.79 38.33
CA ALA A 457 8.02 12.21 38.83
C ALA A 457 9.00 12.57 37.70
N LEU A 458 8.86 11.97 36.51
CA LEU A 458 9.67 12.28 35.34
C LEU A 458 9.27 13.60 34.66
N GLY A 459 7.96 13.92 34.64
CA GLY A 459 7.45 15.17 34.06
C GLY A 459 7.69 16.43 34.91
N ARG A 460 8.31 16.29 36.08
CA ARG A 460 8.66 17.41 36.99
C ARG A 460 10.16 17.76 36.98
N LYS A 461 10.95 17.16 36.09
CA LYS A 461 12.39 17.45 35.92
C LYS A 461 12.65 18.31 34.70
#